data_AF-A0A382SXL8-F1
#
_entry.id   AF-A0A382SXL8-F1
#
_cell.length_a   1.000
_cell.length_b   1.000
_cell.length_c   1.000
_cell.angle_alpha   90.00
_cell.angle_beta   90.00
_cell.angle_gamma   90.00
#
_symmetry.space_group_name_H-M   'P 1'
#
loop_
_entity.id
_entity.type
_entity.pdbx_description
1 polymer ?
#
loop_
_entity_poly.entity_id
_entity_poly.type
_entity_poly.pdbx_seq_one_letter_code
_entity_poly.pdbx_strand_id
1 'polypeptide(L)' 'MANGCGPAPVSPARPQSITTASGVPMIVVPAGSFKMGSDDHEADERPRHEVSLGTFLMDQF' A
#
# COMPACT_ATOMS: atom_id res chain seq x y z
N MET A 1 -2.84 11.29 -36.48
CA MET A 1 -1.97 10.35 -35.75
C MET A 1 -1.73 10.93 -34.36
N ALA A 2 -2.37 10.40 -33.33
CA ALA A 2 -2.10 10.81 -31.94
C ALA A 2 -2.32 9.60 -31.03
N ASN A 3 -1.24 8.88 -30.73
CA ASN A 3 -1.24 7.80 -29.74
C ASN A 3 -1.00 8.42 -28.37
N GLY A 4 -2.08 8.76 -27.66
CA GLY A 4 -2.03 9.19 -26.27
C GLY A 4 -1.87 7.98 -25.36
N CYS A 5 -0.62 7.57 -25.08
CA CYS A 5 -0.32 6.67 -23.97
C CYS A 5 -0.48 7.43 -22.65
N GLY A 6 -1.71 7.56 -22.16
CA GLY A 6 -1.95 7.84 -20.75
C GLY A 6 -1.50 6.64 -19.90
N PRO A 7 -1.01 6.84 -18.67
CA PRO A 7 -0.70 5.71 -17.79
C PRO A 7 -1.99 4.89 -17.59
N ALA A 8 -1.95 3.62 -17.99
CA ALA A 8 -3.06 2.70 -17.77
C ALA A 8 -3.32 2.63 -16.26
N PRO A 9 -4.60 2.58 -15.81
CA PRO A 9 -4.89 2.31 -14.41
C PRO A 9 -4.26 0.97 -14.06
N VAL A 10 -3.23 1.00 -13.21
CA VAL A 10 -2.67 -0.21 -12.62
C VAL A 10 -3.75 -0.80 -11.73
N SER A 11 -4.48 -1.77 -12.27
CA SER A 11 -5.37 -2.60 -11.45
C SER A 11 -4.53 -3.12 -10.29
N PRO A 12 -4.93 -2.93 -9.02
CA PRO A 12 -4.10 -3.38 -7.90
C PRO A 12 -3.90 -4.87 -8.08
N ALA A 13 -2.66 -5.26 -8.39
CA ALA A 13 -2.30 -6.66 -8.47
C ALA A 13 -2.66 -7.28 -7.12
N ARG A 14 -3.28 -8.47 -7.14
CA ARG A 14 -3.59 -9.19 -5.91
C ARG A 14 -2.29 -9.28 -5.08
N PRO A 15 -2.30 -8.89 -3.79
CA PRO A 15 -1.09 -8.91 -2.98
C PRO A 15 -0.45 -10.30 -3.04
N GLN A 16 0.81 -10.35 -3.42
CA GLN A 16 1.54 -11.62 -3.48
C GLN A 16 1.75 -12.12 -2.05
N SER A 17 1.57 -13.42 -1.82
CA SER A 17 1.81 -14.04 -0.51
C SER A 17 3.08 -14.90 -0.56
N ILE A 18 3.86 -14.86 0.52
CA ILE A 18 5.02 -15.74 0.73
C ILE A 18 4.91 -16.43 2.09
N THR A 19 5.55 -17.58 2.23
CA THR A 19 5.72 -18.25 3.54
C THR A 19 7.17 -18.15 3.96
N THR A 20 7.44 -17.64 5.16
CA THR A 20 8.81 -17.58 5.69
C THR A 20 9.36 -18.97 5.98
N ALA A 21 10.67 -19.08 6.19
CA ALA A 21 11.29 -20.35 6.59
C ALA A 21 10.73 -20.93 7.91
N SER A 22 10.20 -20.07 8.79
CA SER A 22 9.53 -20.48 10.03
C SER A 22 8.06 -20.84 9.85
N GLY A 23 7.53 -20.82 8.63
CA GLY A 23 6.15 -21.19 8.31
C GLY A 23 5.12 -20.06 8.45
N VAL A 24 5.56 -18.80 8.60
CA VAL A 24 4.65 -17.66 8.78
C VAL A 24 4.19 -17.13 7.42
N PRO A 25 2.88 -17.07 7.13
CA PRO A 25 2.36 -16.48 5.90
C PRO A 25 2.45 -14.96 5.97
N MET A 26 3.03 -14.34 4.94
CA MET A 26 3.15 -12.89 4.83
C MET A 26 2.63 -12.40 3.48
N ILE A 27 2.08 -11.20 3.45
CA ILE A 27 1.72 -10.50 2.22
C ILE A 27 2.80 -9.49 1.84
N VAL A 28 3.09 -9.39 0.54
CA VAL A 28 3.93 -8.34 -0.03
C VAL A 28 3.07 -7.11 -0.23
N VAL A 29 3.37 -6.05 0.53
CA VAL A 29 2.76 -4.73 0.34
C VAL A 29 3.66 -3.91 -0.58
N PRO A 30 3.17 -3.49 -1.76
CA PRO A 30 3.98 -2.75 -2.71
C PRO A 30 4.34 -1.35 -2.19
N ALA A 31 5.48 -0.83 -2.63
CA ALA A 31 5.86 0.57 -2.39
C ALA A 31 4.77 1.52 -2.88
N GLY A 32 4.55 2.60 -2.14
CA GLY A 32 3.51 3.57 -2.47
C GLY A 32 3.44 4.71 -1.47
N SER A 33 2.49 5.61 -1.72
CA SER A 33 2.16 6.68 -0.80
C SER A 33 0.68 6.64 -0.47
N PHE A 34 0.33 6.96 0.76
CA PHE A 34 -1.05 7.00 1.24
C PHE A 34 -1.23 8.14 2.25
N LYS A 35 -2.49 8.51 2.52
CA LYS A 35 -2.81 9.46 3.59
C LYS A 35 -2.97 8.68 4.90
N MET A 36 -2.16 9.03 5.90
CA MET A 36 -2.23 8.48 7.25
C MET A 36 -2.80 9.53 8.20
N GLY A 37 -3.54 9.08 9.20
CA GLY A 37 -4.32 9.95 10.10
C GLY A 37 -5.61 10.45 9.47
N SER A 38 -6.44 11.13 10.26
CA SER A 38 -7.72 11.70 9.86
C SER A 38 -7.86 13.11 10.42
N ASP A 39 -8.51 14.01 9.68
CA ASP A 39 -8.90 15.34 10.19
C ASP A 39 -10.34 15.37 10.71
N ASP A 40 -11.13 14.33 10.42
CA ASP A 40 -12.59 14.26 10.61
C ASP A 40 -13.01 13.38 11.81
N HIS A 41 -12.04 12.85 12.56
CA HIS A 41 -12.24 11.91 13.66
C HIS A 41 -11.57 12.39 14.96
N GLU A 42 -11.13 11.48 15.83
CA GLU A 42 -10.57 11.79 17.15
C GLU A 42 -9.32 12.68 17.03
N ALA A 43 -9.11 13.53 18.04
CA ALA A 43 -8.09 14.58 17.97
C ALA A 43 -6.65 14.05 17.88
N ASP A 44 -6.40 12.84 18.40
CA ASP A 44 -5.11 12.15 18.37
C ASP A 44 -4.84 11.43 17.04
N GLU A 45 -5.84 11.30 16.16
CA GLU A 45 -5.65 10.80 14.78
C GLU A 45 -5.17 11.88 13.80
N ARG A 46 -5.17 13.15 14.22
CA ARG A 46 -4.83 14.32 13.41
C ARG A 46 -3.31 14.59 13.41
N PRO A 47 -2.77 15.27 12.38
CA PRO A 47 -3.43 15.65 11.14
C PRO A 47 -3.37 14.53 10.11
N ARG A 48 -4.27 14.57 9.12
CA ARG A 48 -4.10 13.76 7.92
C ARG A 48 -2.89 14.24 7.12
N HIS A 49 -1.93 13.36 6.85
CA HIS A 49 -0.71 13.69 6.10
C HIS A 49 -0.28 12.55 5.17
N GLU A 50 0.56 12.85 4.18
CA GLU A 50 1.07 11.85 3.23
C GLU A 50 2.28 11.12 3.81
N VAL A 51 2.27 9.79 3.67
CA VAL A 51 3.39 8.91 4.05
C VAL A 51 3.77 8.07 2.85
N SER A 52 5.08 8.01 2.56
CA SER A 52 5.65 7.15 1.53
C SER A 52 6.42 6.00 2.16
N LEU A 53 6.11 4.77 1.76
CA LEU A 53 6.82 3.56 2.20
C LEU A 53 7.37 2.79 1.02
N GLY A 54 8.52 2.14 1.22
CA GLY A 54 9.04 1.14 0.29
C GLY A 54 8.23 -0.16 0.37
N THR A 55 8.51 -1.11 -0.52
CA THR A 55 7.89 -2.44 -0.49
C THR A 55 8.30 -3.17 0.80
N PHE A 56 7.35 -3.83 1.45
CA PHE A 56 7.59 -4.55 2.70
C PHE A 56 6.67 -5.76 2.87
N LEU A 57 6.92 -6.56 3.90
CA LEU A 57 6.12 -7.73 4.25
C LEU A 57 5.27 -7.42 5.48
N MET A 58 4.00 -7.82 5.45
CA MET A 58 3.10 -7.83 6.62
C MET A 58 2.66 -9.25 6.90
N ASP A 59 2.47 -9.61 8.17
CA ASP A 59 1.78 -10.84 8.50
C ASP A 59 0.38 -10.83 7.85
N GLN A 60 -0.06 -12.00 7.40
CA GLN A 60 -1.38 -12.12 6.79
C GLN A 60 -2.51 -12.12 7.83
N PHE A 61 -2.25 -12.44 9.11
CA PHE A 61 -3.27 -12.63 10.15
C PHE A 61 -2.96 -11.92 11.47
#